data_AF-A0A316YLM4-F1
#
_entry.id   AF-A0A316YLM4-F1
#
_cell.length_a   1.000
_cell.length_b   1.000
_cell.length_c   1.000
_cell.angle_alpha   90.00
_cell.angle_beta   90.00
_cell.angle_gamma   90.00
#
_symmetry.space_group_name_H-M   'P 1'
#
loop_
_entity.id
_entity.type
_entity.pdbx_description
1 polymer ?
#
loop_
_entity_poly.entity_id
_entity_poly.type
_entity_poly.pdbx_seq_one_letter_code
_entity_poly.pdbx_strand_id
1 'polypeptide(L)'
;MADVEAAAAAKEQASKGTTQADVDRAAATVTPGDVNSMSPEIIDMDIFGQLLEMDDEDDREFSKEIVWNYFDQAESTFSKMDQALSKKDLPELSTLGHFLKGSSAAVGVIKVRDSCEYMQHYGKKADKDGITELSAEAALEKLTTTLEGVKIEYKEAEVALRKFYEDDEGEDGENEAEEDEE
;
A
#
# COMPACT_ATOMS: atom_id res chain seq x y z
N MET A 1 -38.24 -21.22 -12.04
CA MET A 1 -38.02 -20.63 -10.71
C MET A 1 -36.92 -21.39 -9.98
N ALA A 2 -35.68 -21.26 -10.45
CA ALA A 2 -34.47 -21.69 -9.74
C ALA A 2 -33.26 -21.23 -10.58
N ASP A 3 -32.86 -19.95 -10.48
CA ASP A 3 -31.60 -19.44 -11.06
C ASP A 3 -31.28 -18.00 -10.57
N VAL A 4 -31.50 -17.72 -9.28
CA VAL A 4 -31.11 -16.41 -8.69
C VAL A 4 -30.24 -16.58 -7.44
N GLU A 5 -30.09 -17.80 -6.91
CA GLU A 5 -29.42 -18.04 -5.63
C GLU A 5 -27.90 -18.31 -5.72
N ALA A 6 -27.36 -18.57 -6.93
CA ALA A 6 -25.95 -18.88 -7.10
C ALA A 6 -25.03 -17.64 -7.22
N ALA A 7 -25.57 -16.46 -7.55
CA ALA A 7 -24.77 -15.24 -7.71
C ALA A 7 -24.52 -14.49 -6.39
N ALA A 8 -25.20 -14.86 -5.30
CA ALA A 8 -25.04 -14.24 -3.98
C ALA A 8 -23.87 -14.84 -3.18
N ALA A 9 -23.46 -16.09 -3.46
CA ALA A 9 -22.43 -16.79 -2.69
C ALA A 9 -20.97 -16.39 -3.04
N ALA A 10 -20.74 -15.76 -4.19
CA ALA A 10 -19.40 -15.30 -4.59
C ALA A 10 -19.05 -13.88 -4.07
N LYS A 11 -20.00 -13.19 -3.43
CA LYS A 11 -19.81 -11.81 -2.92
C LYS A 11 -19.25 -11.75 -1.49
N GLU A 12 -19.10 -12.87 -0.78
CA GLU A 12 -18.79 -12.86 0.66
C GLU A 12 -17.32 -13.15 1.01
N GLN A 13 -16.44 -13.42 0.03
CA GLN A 13 -15.05 -13.79 0.33
C GLN A 13 -13.98 -12.72 0.02
N ALA A 14 -14.37 -11.51 -0.40
CA ALA A 14 -13.43 -10.43 -0.73
C ALA A 14 -13.57 -9.18 0.17
N SER A 15 -14.15 -9.31 1.36
CA SER A 15 -14.40 -8.17 2.28
C SER A 15 -14.33 -8.58 3.76
N LYS A 16 -13.37 -9.43 4.13
CA LYS A 16 -12.87 -9.34 5.51
C LYS A 16 -11.84 -8.22 5.52
N GLY A 17 -12.30 -6.99 5.73
CA GLY A 17 -11.40 -5.88 6.00
C GLY A 17 -10.50 -6.28 7.18
N THR A 18 -9.19 -6.25 6.97
CA THR A 18 -8.20 -6.49 8.00
C THR A 18 -8.44 -5.51 9.14
N THR A 19 -8.59 -6.01 10.38
CA THR A 19 -8.73 -5.10 11.52
C THR A 19 -7.36 -4.56 11.92
N GLN A 20 -7.30 -3.41 12.59
CA GLN A 20 -6.03 -2.88 13.13
C GLN A 20 -5.28 -3.95 13.97
N ALA A 21 -6.02 -4.78 14.71
CA ALA A 21 -5.43 -5.88 15.48
C ALA A 21 -4.82 -7.00 14.61
N ASP A 22 -5.32 -7.19 13.39
CA ASP A 22 -4.75 -8.12 12.42
C ASP A 22 -3.51 -7.52 11.75
N VAL A 23 -3.50 -6.19 11.50
CA VAL A 23 -2.31 -5.45 11.07
C VAL A 23 -1.20 -5.57 12.11
N ASP A 24 -1.51 -5.31 13.38
CA ASP A 24 -0.54 -5.35 14.48
C ASP A 24 0.01 -6.77 14.70
N ARG A 25 -0.81 -7.81 14.49
CA ARG A 25 -0.38 -9.21 14.58
C ARG A 25 0.53 -9.61 13.41
N ALA A 26 0.21 -9.19 12.18
CA ALA A 26 1.03 -9.45 11.00
C ALA A 26 2.38 -8.72 11.07
N ALA A 27 2.38 -7.51 11.63
CA ALA A 27 3.60 -6.79 11.97
C ALA A 27 4.46 -7.56 12.99
N ALA A 28 3.86 -8.13 14.04
CA ALA A 28 4.62 -8.86 15.06
C ALA A 28 5.40 -10.07 14.50
N THR A 29 5.02 -10.62 13.35
CA THR A 29 5.67 -11.80 12.75
C THR A 29 6.81 -11.49 11.79
N VAL A 30 6.96 -10.25 11.31
CA VAL A 30 8.09 -9.88 10.44
C VAL A 30 9.37 -9.88 11.26
N THR A 31 10.41 -10.56 10.77
CA THR A 31 11.76 -10.55 11.32
C THR A 31 12.56 -9.51 10.54
N PRO A 32 13.22 -8.55 11.22
CA PRO A 32 14.09 -7.60 10.56
C PRO A 32 15.10 -8.27 9.63
N GLY A 33 15.37 -7.65 8.48
CA GLY A 33 16.30 -8.15 7.48
C GLY A 33 15.84 -9.37 6.66
N ASP A 34 14.83 -10.13 7.11
CA ASP A 34 14.37 -11.38 6.46
C ASP A 34 13.08 -11.18 5.65
N VAL A 35 13.23 -11.11 4.32
CA VAL A 35 12.12 -10.99 3.38
C VAL A 35 11.12 -12.15 3.48
N ASN A 36 11.56 -13.35 3.86
CA ASN A 36 10.70 -14.53 3.93
C ASN A 36 9.73 -14.50 5.12
N SER A 37 9.97 -13.60 6.07
CA SER A 37 9.11 -13.38 7.22
C SER A 37 7.93 -12.45 6.91
N MET A 38 7.96 -11.75 5.77
CA MET A 38 6.88 -10.88 5.31
C MET A 38 5.79 -11.66 4.58
N SER A 39 4.55 -11.16 4.62
CA SER A 39 3.42 -11.82 3.95
C SER A 39 3.48 -11.61 2.43
N PRO A 40 3.43 -12.68 1.61
CA PRO A 40 3.39 -12.57 0.15
C PRO A 40 2.06 -12.00 -0.37
N GLU A 41 1.06 -11.85 0.49
CA GLU A 41 -0.19 -11.15 0.15
C GLU A 41 -0.05 -9.62 0.27
N ILE A 42 0.99 -9.14 0.96
CA ILE A 42 1.22 -7.70 1.20
C ILE A 42 2.35 -7.22 0.27
N ILE A 43 3.47 -7.95 0.25
CA ILE A 43 4.67 -7.61 -0.52
C ILE A 43 4.92 -8.68 -1.60
N ASP A 44 5.17 -8.22 -2.82
CA ASP A 44 5.64 -9.02 -3.93
C ASP A 44 7.14 -9.27 -3.74
N MET A 45 7.50 -10.48 -3.29
CA MET A 45 8.88 -10.82 -2.95
C MET A 45 9.81 -10.82 -4.16
N ASP A 46 9.29 -11.07 -5.36
CA ASP A 46 10.11 -11.05 -6.58
C ASP A 46 10.49 -9.61 -6.93
N ILE A 47 9.53 -8.68 -6.83
CA ILE A 47 9.77 -7.25 -7.08
C ILE A 47 10.60 -6.63 -5.97
N PHE A 48 10.25 -6.89 -4.71
CA PHE A 48 11.00 -6.35 -3.59
C PHE A 48 12.41 -6.94 -3.51
N GLY A 49 12.58 -8.23 -3.83
CA GLY A 49 13.90 -8.85 -3.97
C GLY A 49 14.76 -8.19 -5.05
N GLN A 50 14.18 -7.88 -6.21
CA GLN A 50 14.89 -7.12 -7.26
C GLN A 50 15.29 -5.72 -6.80
N LEU A 51 14.48 -5.06 -5.96
CA LEU A 51 14.84 -3.76 -5.38
C LEU A 51 16.03 -3.90 -4.41
N LEU A 52 16.06 -4.95 -3.59
CA LEU A 52 17.17 -5.24 -2.68
C LEU A 52 18.46 -5.63 -3.43
N GLU A 53 18.36 -6.29 -4.57
CA GLU A 53 19.52 -6.59 -5.43
C GLU A 53 20.20 -5.33 -6.00
N MET A 54 19.56 -4.16 -5.87
CA MET A 54 20.16 -2.87 -6.26
C MET A 54 20.96 -2.21 -5.15
N ASP A 55 20.87 -2.71 -3.92
CA ASP A 55 21.72 -2.24 -2.81
C ASP A 55 23.17 -2.68 -3.03
N ASP A 56 24.10 -1.91 -2.45
CA ASP A 56 25.51 -2.33 -2.38
C ASP A 56 25.67 -3.45 -1.33
N GLU A 57 26.74 -4.27 -1.44
CA GLU A 57 26.88 -5.51 -0.66
C GLU A 57 26.89 -5.32 0.87
N ASP A 58 27.14 -4.09 1.34
CA ASP A 58 27.42 -3.78 2.75
C ASP A 58 26.31 -2.98 3.46
N ASP A 59 25.28 -2.49 2.75
CA ASP A 59 24.17 -1.74 3.35
C ASP A 59 22.84 -1.90 2.60
N ARG A 60 21.78 -1.25 3.09
CA ARG A 60 20.45 -1.23 2.44
C ARG A 60 19.99 0.20 2.12
N GLU A 61 20.92 1.13 1.91
CA GLU A 61 20.60 2.57 1.82
C GLU A 61 19.67 2.88 0.64
N PHE A 62 19.95 2.29 -0.53
CA PHE A 62 19.20 2.59 -1.75
C PHE A 62 17.75 2.10 -1.66
N SER A 63 17.53 0.83 -1.32
CA SER A 63 16.20 0.25 -1.21
C SER A 63 15.39 0.94 -0.11
N LYS A 64 16.04 1.29 1.01
CA LYS A 64 15.44 2.07 2.10
C LYS A 64 15.02 3.46 1.63
N GLU A 65 15.87 4.18 0.88
CA GLU A 65 15.52 5.49 0.33
C GLU A 65 14.26 5.40 -0.57
N ILE A 66 14.21 4.40 -1.45
CA ILE A 66 13.06 4.18 -2.33
C ILE A 66 11.78 3.90 -1.53
N VAL A 67 11.87 3.07 -0.49
CA VAL A 67 10.73 2.72 0.39
C VAL A 67 10.25 3.93 1.20
N TRP A 68 11.15 4.75 1.74
CA TRP A 68 10.76 5.96 2.47
C TRP A 68 10.15 7.01 1.54
N ASN A 69 10.70 7.18 0.34
CA ASN A 69 10.11 8.05 -0.67
C ASN A 69 8.69 7.59 -1.04
N TYR A 70 8.48 6.28 -1.16
CA TYR A 70 7.14 5.72 -1.35
C TYR A 70 6.17 6.09 -0.23
N PHE A 71 6.58 6.03 1.05
CA PHE A 71 5.73 6.45 2.16
C PHE A 71 5.29 7.91 2.04
N ASP A 72 6.23 8.82 1.79
CA ASP A 72 5.94 10.24 1.60
C ASP A 72 5.00 10.48 0.40
N GLN A 73 5.25 9.79 -0.71
CA GLN A 73 4.39 9.86 -1.90
C GLN A 73 2.98 9.36 -1.62
N ALA A 74 2.84 8.24 -0.90
CA ALA A 74 1.56 7.66 -0.55
C ALA A 74 0.74 8.61 0.34
N GLU A 75 1.32 9.11 1.43
CA GLU A 75 0.63 10.01 2.37
C GLU A 75 0.23 11.35 1.73
N SER A 76 1.12 11.92 0.91
CA SER A 76 0.82 13.10 0.11
C SER A 76 -0.31 12.84 -0.89
N THR A 77 -0.31 11.67 -1.54
CA THR A 77 -1.32 11.29 -2.52
C THR A 77 -2.67 11.05 -1.87
N PHE A 78 -2.73 10.38 -0.72
CA PHE A 78 -3.97 10.21 0.04
C PHE A 78 -4.60 11.54 0.44
N SER A 79 -3.79 12.49 0.89
CA SER A 79 -4.26 13.84 1.22
C SER A 79 -4.88 14.55 0.00
N LYS A 80 -4.32 14.35 -1.20
CA LYS A 80 -4.89 14.88 -2.46
C LYS A 80 -6.15 14.13 -2.86
N MET A 81 -6.19 12.81 -2.69
CA MET A 81 -7.36 11.98 -2.99
C MET A 81 -8.55 12.38 -2.11
N ASP A 82 -8.35 12.61 -0.81
CA ASP A 82 -9.41 13.09 0.09
C ASP A 82 -9.99 14.44 -0.38
N GLN A 83 -9.12 15.36 -0.81
CA GLN A 83 -9.53 16.64 -1.35
C GLN A 83 -10.31 16.49 -2.66
N ALA A 84 -9.83 15.65 -3.58
CA ALA A 84 -10.51 15.36 -4.84
C ALA A 84 -11.88 14.70 -4.61
N LEU A 85 -11.96 13.78 -3.64
CA LEU A 85 -13.20 13.12 -3.24
C LEU A 85 -14.22 14.10 -2.67
N SER A 86 -13.78 15.04 -1.83
CA SER A 86 -14.66 16.11 -1.30
C SER A 86 -15.27 16.99 -2.40
N LYS A 87 -14.52 17.18 -3.49
CA LYS A 87 -14.93 17.92 -4.69
C LYS A 87 -15.65 17.06 -5.72
N LYS A 88 -15.73 15.74 -5.50
CA LYS A 88 -16.25 14.74 -6.43
C LYS A 88 -15.53 14.75 -7.79
N ASP A 89 -14.22 15.03 -7.78
CA ASP A 89 -13.39 15.13 -8.97
C ASP A 89 -12.90 13.74 -9.43
N LEU A 90 -13.75 13.06 -10.20
CA LEU A 90 -13.46 11.70 -10.70
C LEU A 90 -12.19 11.63 -11.58
N PRO A 91 -11.94 12.57 -12.52
CA PRO A 91 -10.71 12.60 -13.31
C PRO A 91 -9.44 12.73 -12.45
N GLU A 92 -9.45 13.61 -11.44
CA GLU A 92 -8.31 13.76 -10.54
C GLU A 92 -8.09 12.49 -9.72
N LEU A 93 -9.15 11.89 -9.17
CA LEU A 93 -9.07 10.60 -8.47
C LEU A 93 -8.50 9.48 -9.35
N SER A 94 -8.87 9.44 -10.64
CA SER A 94 -8.28 8.49 -11.58
C SER A 94 -6.78 8.72 -11.77
N THR A 95 -6.35 9.97 -11.81
CA THR A 95 -4.95 10.35 -12.05
C THR A 95 -4.09 10.02 -10.82
N LEU A 96 -4.58 10.36 -9.63
CA LEU A 96 -3.91 10.04 -8.37
C LEU A 96 -3.85 8.51 -8.14
N GLY A 97 -4.91 7.78 -8.46
CA GLY A 97 -4.91 6.31 -8.41
C GLY A 97 -3.87 5.71 -9.35
N HIS A 98 -3.76 6.22 -10.58
CA HIS A 98 -2.73 5.77 -11.51
C HIS A 98 -1.31 6.04 -11.01
N PHE A 99 -1.08 7.23 -10.44
CA PHE A 99 0.22 7.61 -9.87
C PHE A 99 0.63 6.66 -8.73
N LEU A 100 -0.25 6.49 -7.73
CA LEU A 100 0.06 5.66 -6.57
C LEU A 100 0.14 4.17 -6.92
N LYS A 101 -0.59 3.71 -7.94
CA LYS A 101 -0.40 2.36 -8.51
C LYS A 101 1.04 2.14 -8.98
N GLY A 102 1.57 3.08 -9.77
CA GLY A 102 2.93 2.99 -10.29
C GLY A 102 3.98 2.98 -9.17
N SER A 103 3.81 3.88 -8.21
CA SER A 103 4.71 3.97 -7.04
C SER A 103 4.67 2.69 -6.18
N SER A 104 3.47 2.16 -5.91
CA SER A 104 3.31 0.90 -5.15
C SER A 104 3.87 -0.31 -5.90
N ALA A 105 3.73 -0.35 -7.23
CA ALA A 105 4.28 -1.42 -8.05
C ALA A 105 5.82 -1.44 -8.06
N ALA A 106 6.48 -0.28 -7.94
CA ALA A 106 7.94 -0.19 -7.91
C ALA A 106 8.55 -0.78 -6.63
N VAL A 107 7.82 -0.70 -5.50
CA VAL A 107 8.24 -1.25 -4.20
C VAL A 107 7.72 -2.68 -3.97
N GLY A 108 6.75 -3.13 -4.78
CA GLY A 108 6.13 -4.45 -4.64
C GLY A 108 4.94 -4.48 -3.67
N VAL A 109 4.32 -3.35 -3.34
CA VAL A 109 3.14 -3.33 -2.45
C VAL A 109 1.88 -3.71 -3.24
N ILE A 110 1.47 -4.98 -3.13
CA ILE A 110 0.48 -5.61 -4.01
C ILE A 110 -0.92 -5.02 -3.82
N LYS A 111 -1.44 -5.03 -2.59
CA LYS A 111 -2.83 -4.64 -2.32
C LYS A 111 -3.10 -3.18 -2.71
N VAL A 112 -2.18 -2.28 -2.32
CA VAL A 112 -2.28 -0.86 -2.67
C VAL A 112 -2.23 -0.67 -4.20
N ARG A 113 -1.34 -1.38 -4.91
CA ARG A 113 -1.27 -1.35 -6.38
C ARG A 113 -2.61 -1.72 -7.01
N ASP A 114 -3.19 -2.84 -6.59
CA ASP A 114 -4.41 -3.39 -7.18
C ASP A 114 -5.63 -2.52 -6.85
N SER A 115 -5.77 -2.07 -5.61
CA SER A 115 -6.84 -1.17 -5.21
C SER A 115 -6.73 0.20 -5.90
N CYS A 116 -5.51 0.71 -6.12
CA CYS A 116 -5.29 1.93 -6.90
C CYS A 116 -5.64 1.76 -8.39
N GLU A 117 -5.49 0.56 -8.96
CA GLU A 117 -6.01 0.24 -10.30
C GLU A 117 -7.53 0.34 -10.35
N TYR A 118 -8.21 -0.18 -9.34
CA TYR A 118 -9.66 -0.03 -9.23
C TYR A 118 -10.07 1.44 -9.12
N MET A 119 -9.38 2.23 -8.30
CA MET A 119 -9.61 3.68 -8.23
C MET A 119 -9.40 4.37 -9.58
N GLN A 120 -8.38 3.97 -10.34
CA GLN A 120 -8.15 4.47 -11.70
C GLN A 120 -9.36 4.18 -12.61
N HIS A 121 -9.92 2.98 -12.55
CA HIS A 121 -11.09 2.61 -13.34
C HIS A 121 -12.35 3.34 -12.89
N TYR A 122 -12.62 3.38 -11.58
CA TYR A 122 -13.80 4.08 -11.04
C TYR A 122 -13.79 5.57 -11.37
N GLY A 123 -12.63 6.23 -11.31
CA GLY A 123 -12.51 7.64 -11.71
C GLY A 123 -12.83 7.88 -13.19
N LYS A 124 -12.71 6.86 -14.05
CA LYS A 124 -13.14 6.86 -15.46
C LYS A 124 -14.59 6.42 -15.65
N LYS A 125 -15.34 6.20 -14.56
CA LYS A 125 -16.69 5.62 -14.53
C LYS A 125 -16.77 4.23 -15.17
N ALA A 126 -15.74 3.42 -14.95
CA ALA A 126 -15.75 2.00 -15.24
C ALA A 126 -15.63 1.20 -13.92
N ASP A 127 -16.24 0.02 -13.83
CA ASP A 127 -16.10 -0.87 -12.68
C ASP A 127 -14.68 -1.47 -12.63
N LYS A 128 -14.41 -2.32 -11.65
CA LYS A 128 -13.07 -2.90 -11.40
C LYS A 128 -12.48 -3.67 -12.59
N ASP A 129 -13.32 -4.12 -13.52
CA ASP A 129 -12.89 -4.80 -14.76
C ASP A 129 -12.40 -3.83 -15.85
N GLY A 130 -12.55 -2.51 -15.64
CA GLY A 130 -12.19 -1.47 -16.58
C GLY A 130 -13.10 -1.38 -17.81
N ILE A 131 -14.18 -2.17 -17.89
CA ILE A 131 -15.05 -2.32 -19.06
C ILE A 131 -16.49 -1.95 -18.73
N THR A 132 -17.01 -2.41 -17.59
CA THR A 132 -18.41 -2.21 -17.19
C THR A 132 -18.63 -0.75 -16.82
N GLU A 133 -19.49 -0.04 -17.55
CA GLU A 133 -19.78 1.38 -17.27
C GLU A 133 -20.54 1.58 -15.97
N LEU A 134 -20.20 2.65 -15.24
CA LEU A 134 -20.84 3.07 -14.00
C LEU A 134 -21.49 4.45 -14.14
N SER A 135 -22.51 4.71 -13.32
CA SER A 135 -22.97 6.08 -13.09
C SER A 135 -21.92 6.86 -12.27
N ALA A 136 -21.98 8.19 -12.30
CA ALA A 136 -21.08 9.01 -11.50
C ALA A 136 -21.26 8.78 -9.99
N GLU A 137 -22.49 8.52 -9.55
CA GLU A 137 -22.83 8.25 -8.16
C GLU A 137 -22.25 6.89 -7.71
N ALA A 138 -22.42 5.84 -8.53
CA ALA A 138 -21.88 4.52 -8.24
C ALA A 138 -20.34 4.52 -8.24
N ALA A 139 -19.72 5.26 -9.17
CA ALA A 139 -18.28 5.45 -9.20
C ALA A 139 -17.78 6.15 -7.93
N LEU A 140 -18.47 7.20 -7.48
CA LEU A 140 -18.09 7.95 -6.29
C LEU A 140 -18.20 7.09 -5.01
N GLU A 141 -19.27 6.31 -4.86
CA GLU A 141 -19.45 5.38 -3.73
C GLU A 141 -18.33 4.34 -3.66
N LYS A 142 -17.98 3.75 -4.82
CA LYS A 142 -16.87 2.81 -4.94
C LYS A 142 -15.52 3.48 -4.63
N LEU A 143 -15.28 4.70 -5.13
CA LEU A 143 -14.06 5.46 -4.83
C LEU A 143 -13.91 5.77 -3.34
N THR A 144 -14.99 6.17 -2.66
CA THR A 144 -14.97 6.42 -1.21
C THR A 144 -14.56 5.16 -0.45
N THR A 145 -15.26 4.05 -0.70
CA THR A 145 -14.98 2.77 -0.02
C THR A 145 -13.58 2.24 -0.33
N THR A 146 -13.15 2.38 -1.59
CA THR A 146 -11.82 1.90 -2.01
C THR A 146 -10.71 2.73 -1.40
N LEU A 147 -10.86 4.06 -1.32
CA LEU A 147 -9.86 4.93 -0.69
C LEU A 147 -9.66 4.61 0.81
N GLU A 148 -10.74 4.29 1.53
CA GLU A 148 -10.65 3.82 2.91
C GLU A 148 -9.87 2.51 3.01
N GLY A 149 -10.17 1.54 2.13
CA GLY A 149 -9.44 0.27 2.05
C GLY A 149 -7.95 0.43 1.74
N VAL A 150 -7.62 1.24 0.73
CA VAL A 150 -6.23 1.48 0.30
C VAL A 150 -5.39 2.05 1.44
N LYS A 151 -5.95 2.93 2.27
CA LYS A 151 -5.24 3.49 3.44
C LYS A 151 -4.90 2.43 4.48
N ILE A 152 -5.79 1.45 4.68
CA ILE A 152 -5.56 0.32 5.59
C ILE A 152 -4.50 -0.61 5.01
N GLU A 153 -4.66 -0.98 3.73
CA GLU A 153 -3.69 -1.80 2.99
C GLU A 153 -2.29 -1.17 2.96
N TYR A 154 -2.22 0.16 2.84
CA TYR A 154 -0.97 0.90 2.95
C TYR A 154 -0.36 0.79 4.35
N LYS A 155 -1.15 0.95 5.41
CA LYS A 155 -0.62 0.84 6.78
C LYS A 155 -0.14 -0.59 7.11
N GLU A 156 -0.77 -1.62 6.55
CA GLU A 156 -0.25 -2.99 6.60
C GLU A 156 1.15 -3.10 5.99
N ALA A 157 1.31 -2.58 4.77
CA ALA A 157 2.58 -2.62 4.06
C ALA A 157 3.65 -1.76 4.73
N GLU A 158 3.30 -0.55 5.19
CA GLU A 158 4.21 0.35 5.88
C GLU A 158 4.80 -0.30 7.13
N VAL A 159 3.97 -0.94 7.97
CA VAL A 159 4.48 -1.57 9.18
C VAL A 159 5.39 -2.76 8.85
N ALA A 160 5.03 -3.58 7.87
CA ALA A 160 5.86 -4.71 7.44
C ALA A 160 7.23 -4.24 6.92
N LEU A 161 7.24 -3.21 6.05
CA LEU A 161 8.44 -2.65 5.47
C LEU A 161 9.30 -1.94 6.53
N ARG A 162 8.72 -1.11 7.40
CA ARG A 162 9.46 -0.46 8.49
C ARG A 162 10.14 -1.49 9.37
N LYS A 163 9.42 -2.54 9.76
CA LYS A 163 9.98 -3.60 10.58
C LYS A 163 11.09 -4.38 9.89
N PHE A 164 10.98 -4.60 8.59
CA PHE A 164 12.04 -5.22 7.81
C PHE A 164 13.35 -4.41 7.87
N TYR A 165 13.28 -3.07 7.90
CA TYR A 165 14.44 -2.18 7.97
C TYR A 165 14.85 -1.78 9.41
N GLU A 166 14.23 -2.31 10.47
CA GLU A 166 14.56 -1.96 11.87
C GLU A 166 15.99 -2.36 12.29
N ASP A 167 16.59 -3.39 11.69
CA ASP A 167 17.99 -3.79 11.99
C ASP A 167 19.04 -2.78 11.49
N ASP A 168 18.64 -1.86 10.62
CA ASP A 168 19.50 -0.87 9.97
C ASP A 168 19.69 0.40 10.84
N GLU A 169 18.94 0.54 11.94
CA GLU A 169 19.13 1.63 12.93
C GLU A 169 20.20 1.30 14.00
N GLY A 170 20.95 0.21 13.82
CA GLY A 170 21.76 -0.43 14.85
C GLY A 170 23.26 -0.12 14.93
N GLU A 171 23.85 0.74 14.08
CA GLU A 171 25.31 1.01 14.15
C GLU A 171 25.79 2.48 14.17
N ASP A 172 24.92 3.50 14.01
CA ASP A 172 25.40 4.90 13.87
C ASP A 172 24.96 5.86 15.00
N GLY A 173 24.49 5.33 16.12
CA GLY A 173 23.70 6.11 17.09
C GLY A 173 24.38 6.64 18.36
N GLU A 174 25.56 6.16 18.79
CA GLU A 174 26.11 6.57 20.09
C GLU A 174 27.65 6.56 20.13
N ASN A 175 28.28 7.68 19.74
CA ASN A 175 29.53 8.12 20.40
C ASN A 175 29.72 9.64 20.31
N GLU A 176 28.94 10.39 21.08
CA GLU A 176 29.40 11.66 21.63
C GLU A 176 29.40 11.52 23.16
N ALA A 177 30.39 10.80 23.68
CA ALA A 177 30.79 10.97 25.06
C ALA A 177 31.40 12.37 25.20
N GLU A 178 30.65 13.28 25.81
CA GLU A 178 31.15 14.58 26.26
C GLU A 178 32.29 14.33 27.26
N GLU A 179 33.53 14.66 26.86
CA GLU A 179 34.66 14.81 27.78
C GLU A 179 34.50 16.13 28.53
N ASP A 180 33.85 16.05 29.69
CA ASP A 180 33.97 17.05 30.76
C ASP A 180 35.22 16.67 31.59
N GLU A 181 36.34 17.38 31.38
CA GLU A 181 37.45 17.41 32.34
C GLU A 181 37.79 18.87 32.73
N GLU A 182 38.04 19.01 34.03
CA GLU A 182 38.08 20.20 34.90
C GLU A 182 39.00 21.38 34.50
#